data_AF-A0A966DPH7-F1
#
_entry.id   AF-A0A966DPH7-F1
#
_cell.length_a   1.000
_cell.length_b   1.000
_cell.length_c   1.000
_cell.angle_alpha   90.00
_cell.angle_beta   90.00
_cell.angle_gamma   90.00
#
_symmetry.space_group_name_H-M   'P 1'
#
loop_
_entity.id
_entity.type
_entity.pdbx_description
1 polymer ?
#
loop_
_entity_poly.entity_id
_entity_poly.type
_entity_poly.pdbx_seq_one_letter_code
_entity_poly.pdbx_strand_id
1 'polypeptide(L)'
;MEHELKVKPEYYHSLFTGEKTCEVRYNDRDFQVGDVLILHCIEPTNRFLIDMPLFRTITYVLKGGQYGIHSEYVVLSIHETEENLKSQRDAIERNINNNQQNITLFLGCIAVRRFSTILNRLSED
;
A
#
# COMPACT_ATOMS: atom_id res chain seq x y z
N MET A 1 14.15 7.76 5.20
CA MET A 1 13.27 8.35 4.15
C MET A 1 12.23 7.32 3.75
N GLU A 2 11.08 7.72 3.20
CA GLU A 2 10.05 6.78 2.70
C GLU A 2 9.98 6.82 1.17
N HIS A 3 9.88 5.65 0.54
CA HIS A 3 9.84 5.49 -0.91
C HIS A 3 8.61 4.70 -1.34
N GLU A 4 7.67 5.34 -2.01
CA GLU A 4 6.53 4.66 -2.62
C GLU A 4 6.94 3.97 -3.93
N LEU A 5 6.75 2.66 -3.98
CA LEU A 5 7.19 1.83 -5.08
C LEU A 5 6.10 0.84 -5.49
N LYS A 6 6.06 0.54 -6.79
CA LYS A 6 5.23 -0.53 -7.33
C LYS A 6 5.92 -1.86 -7.15
N VAL A 7 5.13 -2.89 -6.89
CA VAL A 7 5.55 -4.29 -6.92
C VAL A 7 4.50 -5.11 -7.66
N LYS A 8 4.95 -6.09 -8.43
CA LYS A 8 4.05 -6.98 -9.15
C LYS A 8 3.39 -8.00 -8.21
N PRO A 9 2.19 -8.49 -8.53
CA PRO A 9 1.50 -9.50 -7.72
C PRO A 9 2.35 -10.75 -7.45
N GLU A 10 3.13 -11.22 -8.43
CA GLU A 10 3.96 -12.43 -8.27
C GLU A 10 5.03 -12.33 -7.17
N TYR A 11 5.50 -11.11 -6.84
CA TYR A 11 6.49 -10.90 -5.79
C TYR A 11 5.88 -10.43 -4.48
N TYR A 12 4.73 -9.75 -4.56
CA TYR A 12 4.04 -9.21 -3.38
C TYR A 12 3.78 -10.29 -2.33
N HIS A 13 3.29 -11.47 -2.75
CA HIS A 13 2.97 -12.55 -1.82
C HIS A 13 4.22 -13.05 -1.08
N SER A 14 5.32 -13.35 -1.78
CA SER A 14 6.57 -13.80 -1.13
C SER A 14 7.21 -12.72 -0.25
N LEU A 15 7.03 -11.43 -0.57
CA LEU A 15 7.45 -10.33 0.29
C LEU A 15 6.59 -10.23 1.56
N PHE A 16 5.28 -10.44 1.42
CA PHE A 16 4.34 -10.45 2.53
C PHE A 16 4.61 -11.60 3.50
N THR A 17 4.86 -12.81 2.99
CA THR A 17 5.17 -13.99 3.82
C THR A 17 6.58 -13.97 4.42
N GLY A 18 7.46 -13.07 3.93
CA GLY A 18 8.86 -13.00 4.34
C GLY A 18 9.77 -14.04 3.68
N GLU A 19 9.26 -14.83 2.73
CA GLU A 19 10.07 -15.74 1.91
C GLU A 19 11.09 -14.95 1.07
N LYS A 20 10.66 -13.82 0.51
CA LYS A 20 11.50 -12.89 -0.24
C LYS A 20 11.89 -11.74 0.68
N THR A 21 13.19 -11.59 0.90
CA THR A 21 13.78 -10.56 1.79
C THR A 21 14.71 -9.60 1.06
N CYS A 22 14.61 -9.55 -0.27
CA CYS A 22 15.42 -8.65 -1.09
C CYS A 22 14.65 -8.03 -2.25
N GLU A 23 15.08 -6.87 -2.72
CA GLU A 23 14.57 -6.15 -3.89
C GLU A 23 15.71 -5.72 -4.81
N VAL A 24 15.49 -5.72 -6.12
CA VAL A 24 16.45 -5.20 -7.11
C VAL A 24 15.85 -3.95 -7.73
N ARG A 25 16.57 -2.83 -7.70
CA ARG A 25 16.04 -1.53 -8.16
C ARG A 25 17.10 -0.73 -8.90
N TYR A 26 16.68 0.06 -9.88
CA TYR A 26 17.49 1.15 -10.42
C TYR A 26 17.69 2.19 -9.31
N ASN A 27 18.91 2.68 -9.11
CA ASN A 27 19.23 3.56 -7.98
C ASN A 27 19.05 5.05 -8.32
N ASP A 28 17.86 5.43 -8.80
CA ASP A 28 17.45 6.82 -9.07
C ASP A 28 17.09 7.64 -7.82
N ARG A 29 16.93 6.97 -6.68
CA ARG A 29 16.46 7.56 -5.41
C ARG A 29 17.54 7.62 -4.33
N ASP A 30 18.75 7.16 -4.65
CA ASP A 30 19.87 7.02 -3.71
C ASP A 30 19.45 6.28 -2.42
N PHE A 31 18.96 5.05 -2.58
CA PHE A 31 18.45 4.24 -1.46
C PHE A 31 19.50 4.02 -0.37
N GLN A 32 19.13 4.28 0.90
CA GLN A 32 20.02 4.11 2.05
C GLN A 32 19.53 3.06 3.04
N VAL A 33 20.45 2.55 3.86
CA VAL A 33 20.08 1.76 5.05
C VAL A 33 19.24 2.62 5.99
N GLY A 34 18.14 2.05 6.50
CA GLY A 34 17.17 2.74 7.35
C GLY A 34 16.02 3.40 6.59
N ASP A 35 16.08 3.45 5.25
CA ASP A 35 14.93 3.88 4.46
C ASP A 35 13.80 2.84 4.48
N VAL A 36 12.56 3.32 4.30
CA VAL A 36 11.36 2.49 4.26
C VAL A 36 10.83 2.45 2.85
N LEU A 37 10.63 1.24 2.32
CA LEU A 37 9.91 0.98 1.09
C LEU A 37 8.44 0.78 1.41
N ILE A 38 7.58 1.51 0.71
CA ILE A 38 6.12 1.35 0.74
C ILE A 38 5.73 0.70 -0.58
N LEU A 39 5.50 -0.61 -0.56
CA LEU A 39 5.31 -1.44 -1.74
C LEU A 39 3.83 -1.63 -2.06
N HIS A 40 3.38 -1.07 -3.18
CA HIS A 40 2.01 -1.21 -3.66
C HIS A 40 1.89 -2.34 -4.69
N CYS A 41 0.97 -3.27 -4.44
CA CYS A 41 0.65 -4.35 -5.38
C CYS A 41 -0.12 -3.79 -6.60
N ILE A 42 0.57 -3.62 -7.72
CA ILE A 42 0.01 -3.02 -8.94
C ILE A 42 0.20 -3.97 -10.13
N GLU A 43 -0.87 -4.20 -10.88
CA GLU A 43 -0.85 -4.97 -12.12
C GLU A 43 -0.10 -4.22 -13.26
N PRO A 44 0.33 -4.93 -14.32
CA PRO A 44 0.83 -4.29 -15.54
C PRO A 44 -0.12 -3.26 -16.16
N THR A 45 -1.44 -3.43 -15.95
CA THR A 45 -2.51 -2.50 -16.36
C THR A 45 -2.56 -1.22 -15.52
N ASN A 46 -1.65 -1.07 -14.55
CA ASN A 46 -1.57 0.03 -13.59
C ASN A 46 -2.78 0.15 -12.65
N ARG A 47 -3.48 -0.97 -12.41
CA ARG A 47 -4.55 -1.07 -11.41
C ARG A 47 -3.99 -1.63 -10.10
N PHE A 48 -4.43 -1.05 -8.98
CA PHE A 48 -4.18 -1.63 -7.66
C PHE A 48 -4.96 -2.94 -7.55
N LEU A 49 -4.25 -4.04 -7.31
CA LEU A 49 -4.87 -5.35 -7.13
C LEU A 49 -5.22 -5.59 -5.66
N ILE A 50 -4.37 -5.12 -4.77
CA ILE A 50 -4.51 -5.21 -3.32
C ILE A 50 -4.39 -3.80 -2.77
N ASP A 51 -5.45 -3.31 -2.13
CA ASP A 51 -5.51 -1.98 -1.51
C ASP A 51 -4.84 -1.97 -0.13
N MET A 52 -3.66 -2.59 -0.05
CA MET A 52 -2.86 -2.69 1.15
C MET A 52 -1.38 -2.61 0.72
N PRO A 53 -0.65 -1.55 1.08
CA PRO A 53 0.78 -1.49 0.86
C PRO A 53 1.53 -2.39 1.85
N LEU A 54 2.75 -2.80 1.51
CA LEU A 54 3.69 -3.42 2.46
C LEU A 54 4.77 -2.43 2.84
N PHE A 55 5.05 -2.33 4.15
CA PHE A 55 6.15 -1.53 4.67
C PHE A 55 7.37 -2.41 4.93
N ARG A 56 8.52 -2.02 4.40
CA ARG A 56 9.78 -2.77 4.56
C ARG A 56 10.95 -1.83 4.75
N THR A 57 11.76 -2.06 5.77
CA THR A 57 12.95 -1.24 6.06
C THR A 57 14.16 -1.83 5.33
N ILE A 58 14.96 -0.99 4.67
CA ILE A 58 16.22 -1.37 4.04
C ILE A 58 17.26 -1.61 5.13
N THR A 59 17.80 -2.81 5.20
CA THR A 59 18.83 -3.21 6.16
C THR A 59 20.23 -3.27 5.54
N TYR A 60 20.31 -3.42 4.22
CA TYR A 60 21.56 -3.41 3.48
C TYR A 60 21.37 -2.96 2.03
N VAL A 61 22.38 -2.29 1.47
CA VAL A 61 22.40 -1.84 0.07
C VAL A 61 23.67 -2.38 -0.59
N LEU A 62 23.50 -3.35 -1.49
CA LEU A 62 24.56 -3.80 -2.38
C LEU A 62 24.56 -2.94 -3.65
N LYS A 63 25.59 -2.11 -3.83
CA LYS A 63 25.80 -1.35 -5.07
C LYS A 63 26.16 -2.28 -6.22
N GLY A 64 25.63 -2.00 -7.40
CA GLY A 64 25.95 -2.71 -8.63
C GLY A 64 27.38 -2.47 -9.13
N GLY A 65 27.66 -2.96 -10.34
CA GLY A 65 29.01 -2.94 -10.94
C GLY A 65 29.87 -4.14 -10.55
N GLN A 66 29.26 -5.11 -9.89
CA GLN A 66 29.89 -6.32 -9.34
C GLN A 66 28.90 -7.48 -9.34
N TYR A 67 29.41 -8.71 -9.27
CA TYR A 67 28.61 -9.95 -9.18
C TYR A 67 27.56 -10.14 -10.28
N GLY A 68 27.77 -9.52 -11.46
CA GLY A 68 26.81 -9.56 -12.57
C GLY A 68 25.64 -8.58 -12.45
N ILE A 69 25.66 -7.66 -11.47
CA ILE A 69 24.65 -6.62 -11.28
C ILE A 69 25.09 -5.35 -12.05
N HIS A 70 24.20 -4.80 -12.86
CA HIS A 70 24.47 -3.56 -13.60
C HIS A 70 24.80 -2.39 -12.65
N SER A 71 25.72 -1.51 -13.03
CA SER A 71 26.26 -0.44 -12.17
C SER A 71 25.22 0.55 -11.64
N GLU A 72 24.13 0.73 -12.38
CA GLU A 72 23.04 1.64 -12.00
C GLU A 72 21.95 0.98 -11.15
N TYR A 73 22.09 -0.31 -10.85
CA TYR A 73 21.16 -1.05 -10.02
C TYR A 73 21.75 -1.30 -8.62
N VAL A 74 20.84 -1.47 -7.66
CA VAL A 74 21.14 -1.90 -6.30
C VAL A 74 20.33 -3.14 -5.96
N VAL A 75 20.90 -3.97 -5.10
CA VAL A 75 20.15 -5.03 -4.40
C VAL A 75 19.97 -4.60 -2.96
N LEU A 76 18.72 -4.50 -2.56
CA LEU A 76 18.29 -4.05 -1.25
C LEU A 76 17.94 -5.28 -0.41
N SER A 77 18.60 -5.48 0.73
CA SER A 77 18.06 -6.36 1.76
C SER A 77 17.00 -5.59 2.52
N ILE A 78 15.86 -6.22 2.73
CA ILE A 78 14.71 -5.61 3.37
C ILE A 78 14.17 -6.49 4.48
N HIS A 79 13.65 -5.84 5.52
CA HIS A 79 13.14 -6.51 6.70
C HIS A 79 11.87 -5.83 7.18
N GLU A 80 10.97 -6.61 7.79
CA GLU A 80 9.78 -6.10 8.46
C GLU A 80 10.14 -5.75 9.91
N THR A 81 10.09 -4.46 10.26
CA THR A 81 10.35 -4.00 11.62
C THR A 81 9.04 -3.79 12.40
N GLU A 82 9.14 -3.64 13.72
CA GLU A 82 7.98 -3.27 14.55
C GLU A 82 7.32 -1.94 14.09
N GLU A 83 8.14 -0.99 13.64
CA GLU A 83 7.65 0.27 13.10
C GLU A 83 6.90 0.07 11.78
N ASN A 84 7.39 -0.84 10.91
CA ASN A 84 6.66 -1.23 9.71
C ASN A 84 5.32 -1.90 10.04
N LEU A 85 5.29 -2.81 11.04
CA LEU A 85 4.05 -3.44 11.49
C LEU A 85 3.05 -2.43 12.05
N LYS A 86 3.53 -1.41 12.77
CA LYS A 86 2.69 -0.30 13.24
C LYS A 86 2.10 0.48 12.06
N SER A 87 2.94 0.91 11.11
CA SER A 87 2.46 1.60 9.88
C SER A 87 1.46 0.75 9.09
N GLN A 88 1.67 -0.57 9.05
CA GLN A 88 0.75 -1.53 8.43
C GLN A 88 -0.62 -1.52 9.14
N ARG A 89 -0.63 -1.58 10.48
CA ARG A 89 -1.86 -1.50 11.29
C ARG A 89 -2.57 -0.17 11.08
N ASP A 90 -1.85 0.95 11.13
CA ASP A 90 -2.40 2.29 10.93
C ASP A 90 -3.03 2.46 9.54
N ALA A 91 -2.45 1.83 8.50
CA ALA A 91 -3.04 1.80 7.16
C ALA A 91 -4.34 0.98 7.12
N ILE A 92 -4.35 -0.21 7.75
CA ILE A 92 -5.54 -1.06 7.86
C ILE A 92 -6.68 -0.34 8.61
N GLU A 93 -6.37 0.29 9.74
CA GLU A 93 -7.35 1.03 10.55
C GLU A 93 -7.97 2.19 9.76
N ARG A 94 -7.16 2.95 9.02
CA ARG A 94 -7.65 4.00 8.13
C ARG A 94 -8.59 3.45 7.06
N ASN A 95 -8.24 2.34 6.41
CA ASN A 95 -9.08 1.71 5.40
C ASN A 95 -10.42 1.22 5.97
N ILE A 96 -10.41 0.62 7.16
CA ILE A 96 -11.63 0.20 7.87
C ILE A 96 -12.52 1.40 8.18
N ASN A 97 -11.95 2.47 8.74
CA ASN A 97 -12.70 3.67 9.13
C ASN A 97 -13.32 4.36 7.90
N ASN A 98 -12.58 4.49 6.81
CA ASN A 98 -13.09 5.05 5.56
C ASN A 98 -14.24 4.22 4.99
N ASN A 99 -14.12 2.89 5.01
CA ASN A 99 -15.19 2.01 4.56
C ASN A 99 -16.45 2.11 5.44
N GLN A 100 -16.29 2.19 6.77
CA GLN A 100 -17.41 2.42 7.68
C GLN A 100 -18.11 3.76 7.40
N GLN A 101 -17.34 4.85 7.24
CA GLN A 101 -17.90 6.17 6.90
C GLN A 101 -18.67 6.14 5.58
N ASN A 102 -18.13 5.48 4.54
CA ASN A 102 -18.80 5.34 3.26
C ASN A 102 -20.12 4.58 3.37
N ILE A 103 -20.17 3.51 4.17
CA ILE A 103 -21.39 2.74 4.45
C ILE A 103 -22.40 3.62 5.21
N THR A 104 -21.96 4.33 6.25
CA THR A 104 -22.82 5.24 7.03
C THR A 104 -23.40 6.36 6.17
N LEU A 105 -22.59 6.98 5.31
CA LEU A 105 -23.02 8.02 4.38
C LEU A 105 -24.04 7.45 3.38
N PHE A 106 -23.77 6.27 2.81
CA PHE A 106 -24.66 5.62 1.85
C PHE A 106 -26.02 5.25 2.49
N LEU A 107 -26.01 4.65 3.68
CA LEU A 107 -27.23 4.34 4.44
C LEU A 107 -27.98 5.62 4.85
N GLY A 108 -27.26 6.67 5.25
CA GLY A 108 -27.83 7.98 5.54
C GLY A 108 -28.52 8.60 4.32
N CYS A 109 -27.90 8.56 3.14
CA CYS A 109 -28.51 9.02 1.89
C CYS A 109 -29.77 8.23 1.51
N ILE A 110 -29.78 6.91 1.73
CA ILE A 110 -30.97 6.07 1.52
C ILE A 110 -32.09 6.45 2.51
N ALA A 111 -31.76 6.65 3.78
CA ALA A 111 -32.72 7.05 4.81
C ALA A 111 -33.33 8.43 4.52
N VAL A 112 -32.52 9.42 4.14
CA VAL A 112 -32.98 10.78 3.76
C VAL A 112 -33.88 10.74 2.51
N ARG A 113 -33.53 9.96 1.47
CA ARG A 113 -34.36 9.81 0.27
C ARG A 113 -35.70 9.15 0.55
N ARG A 114 -35.75 8.16 1.46
CA ARG A 114 -37.02 7.55 1.90
C ARG A 114 -37.86 8.53 2.71
N PHE A 115 -37.26 9.30 3.62
CA PHE A 115 -37.95 10.33 4.39
C PHE A 115 -38.48 11.47 3.51
N SER A 116 -37.72 11.96 2.54
CA SER A 116 -38.17 13.02 1.63
C SER A 116 -39.31 12.57 0.71
N THR A 117 -39.29 11.30 0.27
CA THR A 117 -40.38 10.73 -0.53
C THR A 117 -41.67 10.57 0.28
N ILE A 118 -41.55 10.23 1.58
CA ILE A 118 -42.69 10.14 2.49
C ILE A 118 -43.23 11.53 2.83
N LEU A 119 -42.37 12.51 3.10
CA LEU A 119 -42.77 13.88 3.40
C LEU A 119 -43.44 14.58 2.21
N ASN A 120 -42.92 14.41 0.98
CA ASN A 120 -43.56 14.97 -0.21
C ASN A 120 -44.95 14.38 -0.46
N ARG A 121 -45.21 13.11 -0.09
CA ARG A 121 -46.54 12.50 -0.16
C ARG A 121 -47.49 12.99 0.92
N LEU A 122 -47.00 13.46 2.06
CA LEU A 122 -47.81 13.98 3.16
C LEU A 122 -48.07 15.50 3.05
N SER A 123 -47.39 16.19 2.15
CA SER A 123 -47.56 17.63 1.88
C SER A 123 -48.45 17.95 0.66
N GLU A 124 -48.89 16.93 -0.07
CA GLU A 124 -49.77 17.04 -1.25
C GLU A 124 -51.25 16.76 -0.93
N ASP A 125 -51.58 16.45 0.34
CA ASP A 125 -52.94 16.35 0.90
C ASP A 125 -53.23 17.56 1.82
#